data_AF-A0A251YX90-F1
#
_entry.id   AF-A0A251YX90-F1
#
_cell.length_a   1.000
_cell.length_b   1.000
_cell.length_c   1.000
_cell.angle_alpha   90.00
_cell.angle_beta   90.00
_cell.angle_gamma   90.00
#
_symmetry.space_group_name_H-M   'P 1'
#
loop_
_entity.id
_entity.type
_entity.pdbx_description
1 polymer ?
#
loop_
_entity_poly.entity_id
_entity_poly.type
_entity_poly.pdbx_seq_one_letter_code
_entity_poly.pdbx_strand_id
1 'polypeptide(L)'
;MTPGAGFIYTYLLDEWNRICFIYHFEKIEAKMFLFNRVQYTYPDESRQFHQFQATSIESVSFRVDGYMKRKLNDKTKPTTEEWEYRNVDISENWEPVPEFGEWADLGKYRG
;
A
#
# COMPACT_ATOMS: atom_id res chain seq x y z
N MET A 1 1.88 -13.11 26.06
CA MET A 1 1.64 -12.86 24.63
C MET A 1 2.10 -11.44 24.37
N THR A 2 3.31 -11.24 23.86
CA THR A 2 3.81 -9.89 23.55
C THR A 2 3.14 -9.47 22.25
N PRO A 3 2.30 -8.42 22.22
CA PRO A 3 1.70 -7.95 20.98
C PRO A 3 2.79 -7.27 20.15
N GLY A 4 3.55 -8.06 19.40
CA GLY A 4 4.52 -7.56 18.43
C GLY A 4 3.95 -7.83 17.04
N ALA A 5 3.07 -6.96 16.56
CA ALA A 5 2.67 -7.03 15.16
C ALA A 5 3.94 -6.81 14.32
N GLY A 6 4.44 -7.89 13.72
CA GLY A 6 5.56 -7.84 12.78
C GLY A 6 5.14 -7.23 11.45
N PHE A 7 3.84 -7.31 11.13
CA PHE A 7 3.24 -6.77 9.93
C PHE A 7 1.86 -6.19 10.23
N ILE A 8 1.50 -5.11 9.54
CA ILE A 8 0.14 -4.54 9.54
C ILE A 8 -0.26 -4.26 8.10
N TYR A 9 -1.50 -4.61 7.76
CA TYR A 9 -2.12 -4.30 6.48
C TYR A 9 -3.33 -3.40 6.72
N THR A 10 -3.36 -2.23 6.08
CA THR A 10 -4.54 -1.37 6.09
C THR A 10 -5.16 -1.32 4.70
N TYR A 11 -6.49 -1.37 4.66
CA TYR A 11 -7.28 -1.40 3.44
C TYR A 11 -8.15 -0.15 3.39
N LEU A 12 -8.01 0.65 2.35
CA LEU A 12 -8.89 1.79 2.10
C LEU A 12 -9.92 1.35 1.08
N LEU A 13 -11.19 1.47 1.49
CA LEU A 13 -12.34 1.11 0.69
C LEU A 13 -13.06 2.37 0.19
N ASP A 14 -13.64 2.30 -0.99
CA ASP A 14 -14.58 3.32 -1.47
C ASP A 14 -16.01 3.07 -0.99
N GLU A 15 -16.95 3.92 -1.43
CA GLU A 15 -18.38 3.84 -1.12
C GLU A 15 -19.05 2.52 -1.53
N TRP A 16 -18.45 1.78 -2.47
CA TRP A 16 -18.91 0.47 -2.93
C TRP A 16 -18.22 -0.69 -2.21
N ASN A 17 -17.49 -0.40 -1.13
CA ASN A 17 -16.65 -1.34 -0.38
C ASN A 17 -15.58 -2.03 -1.23
N ARG A 18 -15.11 -1.38 -2.30
CA ARG A 18 -14.04 -1.92 -3.14
C ARG A 18 -12.71 -1.48 -2.56
N ILE A 19 -11.72 -2.38 -2.55
CA ILE A 19 -10.37 -2.03 -2.12
C ILE A 19 -9.77 -1.09 -3.14
N CYS A 20 -9.47 0.15 -2.75
CA CYS A 20 -8.75 1.14 -3.54
C CYS A 20 -7.26 1.09 -3.26
N PHE A 21 -6.89 1.01 -1.98
CA PHE A 21 -5.50 0.92 -1.54
C PHE A 21 -5.30 -0.18 -0.51
N ILE A 22 -4.12 -0.78 -0.55
CA ILE A 22 -3.57 -1.58 0.52
C ILE A 22 -2.22 -0.99 0.90
N TYR A 23 -2.02 -0.69 2.18
CA TYR A 23 -0.73 -0.28 2.73
C TYR A 23 -0.16 -1.41 3.56
N HIS A 24 1.06 -1.83 3.25
CA HIS A 24 1.77 -2.91 3.92
C HIS A 24 2.87 -2.32 4.78
N PHE A 25 2.75 -2.53 6.08
CA PHE A 25 3.74 -2.11 7.05
C PHE A 25 4.47 -3.32 7.61
N GLU A 26 5.77 -3.20 7.80
CA GLU A 26 6.58 -4.15 8.54
C GLU A 26 7.23 -3.47 9.74
N LYS A 27 7.40 -4.21 10.83
CA LYS A 27 8.07 -3.69 12.02
C LYS A 27 9.58 -3.76 11.82
N ILE A 28 10.23 -2.60 11.88
CA ILE A 28 11.68 -2.48 11.92
C ILE A 28 12.03 -1.80 13.25
N GLU A 29 12.70 -2.55 14.12
CA GLU A 29 13.03 -2.13 15.48
C GLU A 29 11.78 -1.66 16.27
N ALA A 30 11.67 -0.35 16.53
CA ALA A 30 10.61 0.28 17.32
C ALA A 30 9.59 1.05 16.47
N LYS A 31 9.60 0.89 15.15
CA LYS A 31 8.71 1.59 14.21
C LYS A 31 8.09 0.65 13.18
N MET A 32 7.00 1.10 12.57
CA MET A 32 6.38 0.48 11.42
C MET A 32 6.86 1.20 10.15
N PHE A 33 7.34 0.45 9.17
CA PHE A 33 7.79 0.97 7.88
C PHE A 33 6.82 0.55 6.78
N LEU A 34 6.30 1.52 6.02
CA LEU A 34 5.50 1.30 4.81
C LEU A 34 6.42 0.82 3.69
N PHE A 35 6.52 -0.50 3.53
CA PHE A 35 7.38 -1.12 2.52
C PHE A 35 6.66 -1.40 1.20
N ASN A 36 5.32 -1.38 1.18
CA ASN A 36 4.56 -1.56 -0.05
C ASN A 36 3.20 -0.85 0.00
N ARG A 37 2.84 -0.20 -1.11
CA ARG A 37 1.51 0.33 -1.40
C ARG A 37 0.98 -0.34 -2.65
N VAL A 38 -0.24 -0.88 -2.59
CA VAL A 38 -0.96 -1.38 -3.77
C VAL A 38 -2.17 -0.49 -4.01
N GLN A 39 -2.35 -0.02 -5.24
CA GLN A 39 -3.52 0.69 -5.71
C GLN A 39 -4.28 -0.16 -6.74
N TYR A 40 -5.60 -0.18 -6.62
CA TYR A 40 -6.51 -0.80 -7.57
C TYR A 40 -7.37 0.26 -8.24
N THR A 41 -7.43 0.21 -9.56
CA THR A 41 -8.34 1.03 -10.37
C THR A 41 -9.35 0.12 -11.05
N TYR A 42 -10.64 0.47 -10.95
CA TYR A 42 -11.75 -0.29 -11.51
C TYR A 42 -12.27 0.34 -12.81
N PRO A 43 -12.99 -0.41 -13.67
CA PRO A 43 -13.46 0.10 -14.95
C PRO A 43 -14.45 1.27 -14.87
N ASP A 44 -15.24 1.31 -13.80
CA ASP A 44 -16.24 2.35 -13.55
C ASP A 44 -16.41 2.59 -12.03
N GLU A 45 -16.99 3.72 -11.67
CA GLU A 45 -17.20 4.14 -10.27
C GLU A 45 -18.61 3.85 -9.75
N SER A 46 -19.46 3.16 -10.52
CA SER A 46 -20.91 3.15 -10.31
C SER A 46 -21.45 1.87 -9.66
N ARG A 47 -20.58 0.91 -9.35
CA ARG A 47 -20.97 -0.39 -8.80
C ARG A 47 -19.84 -1.07 -8.05
N GLN A 48 -20.23 -2.10 -7.30
CA GLN A 48 -19.32 -3.02 -6.65
C GLN A 48 -18.55 -3.87 -7.66
N PHE A 49 -17.27 -4.06 -7.38
CA PHE A 49 -16.38 -4.98 -8.08
C PHE A 49 -15.57 -5.80 -7.08
N HIS A 50 -15.26 -7.03 -7.44
CA HIS A 50 -14.23 -7.80 -6.78
C HIS A 50 -12.84 -7.30 -7.19
N GLN A 51 -11.85 -7.47 -6.31
CA GLN A 51 -10.46 -7.04 -6.54
C GLN A 51 -9.87 -7.57 -7.86
N PHE A 52 -10.17 -8.82 -8.24
CA PHE A 52 -9.67 -9.40 -9.49
C PHE A 52 -10.25 -8.74 -10.76
N GLN A 53 -11.32 -7.96 -10.63
CA GLN A 53 -11.96 -7.20 -11.72
C GLN A 53 -11.37 -5.79 -11.90
N ALA A 54 -10.41 -5.37 -11.07
CA ALA A 54 -9.66 -4.13 -11.29
C ALA A 54 -8.99 -4.16 -12.68
N THR A 55 -9.06 -3.06 -13.42
CA THR A 55 -8.44 -2.91 -14.75
C THR A 55 -6.97 -2.58 -14.65
N SER A 56 -6.57 -1.90 -13.58
CA SER A 56 -5.17 -1.58 -13.32
C SER A 56 -4.81 -1.87 -11.87
N ILE A 57 -3.59 -2.39 -11.69
CA ILE A 57 -2.99 -2.63 -10.37
C ILE A 57 -1.62 -1.97 -10.39
N GLU A 58 -1.42 -0.98 -9.52
CA GLU A 58 -0.12 -0.36 -9.28
C GLU A 58 0.42 -0.82 -7.94
N SER A 59 1.67 -1.30 -7.91
CA SER A 59 2.39 -1.58 -6.68
C SER A 59 3.62 -0.69 -6.60
N VAL A 60 3.79 -0.01 -5.48
CA VAL A 60 5.00 0.76 -5.15
C VAL A 60 5.64 0.11 -3.93
N SER A 61 6.83 -0.46 -4.11
CA SER A 61 7.63 -1.04 -3.03
C SER A 61 8.74 -0.08 -2.63
N PHE A 62 8.98 0.04 -1.34
CA PHE A 62 10.01 0.88 -0.74
C PHE A 62 10.98 0.02 0.06
N ARG A 63 12.21 0.49 0.18
CA ARG A 63 13.23 -0.06 1.08
C ARG A 63 13.82 1.06 1.93
N VAL A 64 14.32 0.69 3.11
CA VAL A 64 14.91 1.64 4.07
C VAL A 64 16.17 2.36 3.56
N ASP A 65 16.77 1.89 2.48
CA ASP A 65 17.93 2.50 1.82
C ASP A 65 17.55 3.54 0.75
N GLY A 66 16.27 3.88 0.62
CA GLY A 66 15.76 4.83 -0.38
C GLY A 66 15.63 4.23 -1.78
N TYR A 67 15.70 2.91 -1.93
CA TYR A 67 15.28 2.24 -3.15
C TYR A 67 13.76 2.16 -3.23
N MET A 68 13.22 2.46 -4.42
CA MET A 68 11.80 2.35 -4.72
C MET A 68 11.61 1.62 -6.04
N LYS A 69 10.63 0.70 -6.08
CA LYS A 69 10.18 0.04 -7.30
C LYS A 69 8.71 0.27 -7.51
N ARG A 70 8.34 0.84 -8.65
CA ARG A 70 6.96 0.99 -9.10
C ARG A 70 6.67 -0.03 -10.19
N LYS A 71 5.57 -0.75 -10.06
CA LYS A 71 5.09 -1.75 -11.03
C LYS A 71 3.65 -1.43 -11.38
N LEU A 72 3.34 -1.24 -12.65
CA LEU A 72 2.01 -0.99 -13.16
C LEU A 72 1.57 -2.14 -14.07
N ASN A 73 0.52 -2.84 -13.65
CA ASN A 73 -0.14 -3.85 -14.45
C ASN A 73 -1.50 -3.33 -14.92
N ASP A 74 -1.52 -2.73 -16.10
CA ASP A 74 -2.74 -2.36 -16.82
C ASP A 74 -3.21 -3.56 -17.64
N LYS A 75 -4.33 -4.17 -17.25
CA LYS A 75 -4.88 -5.38 -17.91
C LYS A 75 -5.41 -5.13 -19.31
N THR A 76 -5.51 -3.87 -19.74
CA THR A 76 -5.83 -3.53 -21.13
C THR A 76 -4.60 -3.63 -22.04
N LYS A 77 -3.40 -3.69 -21.46
CA LYS A 77 -2.12 -3.83 -22.17
C LYS A 77 -1.54 -5.23 -21.94
N PRO A 78 -0.79 -5.78 -22.92
CA PRO A 78 -0.12 -7.08 -22.77
C PRO A 78 1.17 -7.01 -21.94
N THR A 79 1.60 -5.82 -21.52
CA THR A 79 2.87 -5.58 -20.85
C THR A 79 2.67 -5.01 -19.47
N THR A 80 3.52 -5.43 -18.52
CA THR A 80 3.69 -4.75 -17.24
C THR A 80 4.80 -3.73 -17.36
N GLU A 81 4.54 -2.51 -16.89
CA GLU A 81 5.52 -1.43 -16.84
C GLU A 81 6.20 -1.43 -15.46
N GLU A 82 7.52 -1.28 -15.41
CA GLU A 82 8.29 -1.24 -14.16
C GLU A 82 9.29 -0.08 -14.19
N TRP A 83 9.40 0.62 -13.07
CA TRP A 83 10.37 1.70 -12.85
C TRP A 83 11.09 1.49 -11.53
N GLU A 84 12.38 1.79 -11.53
CA GLU A 84 13.23 1.71 -10.34
C GLU A 84 13.86 3.07 -10.07
N TYR A 85 13.85 3.46 -8.81
CA TYR A 85 14.37 4.74 -8.33
C TYR A 85 15.32 4.48 -7.16
N ARG A 86 16.27 5.41 -6.98
CA ARG A 86 17.25 5.39 -5.90
C ARG A 86 17.27 6.75 -5.22
N ASN A 87 17.69 6.78 -3.96
CA ASN A 87 17.76 8.00 -3.14
C ASN A 87 16.40 8.70 -3.00
N VAL A 88 15.31 7.91 -2.95
CA VAL A 88 13.97 8.42 -2.68
C VAL A 88 13.88 8.79 -1.20
N ASP A 89 13.31 9.95 -0.89
CA ASP A 89 12.99 10.31 0.50
C ASP A 89 11.84 9.42 0.98
N ILE A 90 12.11 8.66 2.04
CA ILE A 90 11.20 7.70 2.67
C ILE A 90 10.85 8.11 4.10
N SER A 91 11.14 9.35 4.49
CA SER A 91 10.89 9.83 5.86
C SER A 91 9.42 9.71 6.26
N GLU A 92 8.50 9.91 5.30
CA GLU A 92 7.05 9.77 5.50
C GLU A 92 6.54 8.31 5.54
N ASN A 93 7.40 7.33 5.27
CA ASN A 93 7.03 5.91 5.30
C ASN A 93 7.09 5.32 6.72
N TRP A 94 7.45 6.11 7.73
CA TRP A 94 7.63 5.63 9.09
C TRP A 94 6.49 6.06 10.01
N GLU A 95 5.96 5.09 10.73
CA GLU A 95 4.91 5.29 11.74
C GLU A 95 5.32 4.65 13.08
N PRO A 96 4.80 5.13 14.21
CA PRO A 96 4.97 4.43 15.48
C PRO A 96 4.38 3.01 15.44
N VAL A 97 4.88 2.11 16.28
CA VAL A 97 4.20 0.83 16.54
C VAL A 97 2.92 1.15 17.31
N PRO A 98 1.72 0.86 16.76
CA PRO A 98 0.47 1.26 17.41
C PRO A 98 0.23 0.41 18.65
N GLU A 99 -0.28 1.05 19.70
CA GLU A 99 -0.98 0.31 20.74
C GLU A 99 -2.39 -0.07 20.27
N PHE A 100 -3.03 -1.01 20.99
CA PHE A 100 -4.39 -1.40 20.65
C PHE A 100 -5.34 -0.20 20.76
N GLY A 101 -5.94 0.18 19.62
CA GLY A 101 -6.83 1.34 19.51
C GLY A 101 -6.21 2.53 18.78
N GLU A 102 -4.88 2.58 18.63
CA GLU A 102 -4.14 3.70 18.02
C GLU A 102 -3.89 3.47 16.52
N TRP A 103 -4.94 3.23 15.76
CA TRP A 103 -4.83 2.82 14.35
C TRP A 103 -4.82 3.99 13.35
N ALA A 104 -5.06 5.22 13.83
CA ALA A 104 -5.32 6.38 12.98
C ALA A 104 -4.16 6.68 12.01
N ASP A 105 -2.93 6.58 12.48
CA ASP A 105 -1.74 6.87 11.67
C ASP A 105 -1.57 5.88 10.52
N LEU A 106 -1.82 4.60 10.74
CA LEU A 106 -1.72 3.57 9.71
C LEU A 106 -2.87 3.61 8.70
N GLY A 107 -3.99 4.25 9.06
CA GLY A 107 -5.17 4.43 8.19
C GLY A 107 -5.14 5.68 7.31
N LYS A 108 -4.14 6.55 7.43
CA LYS A 108 -4.03 7.78 6.62
C LYS A 108 -3.92 7.46 5.12
N TYR A 109 -4.60 8.27 4.31
CA TYR A 109 -4.44 8.24 2.85
C TYR A 109 -3.06 8.75 2.42
N ARG A 110 -2.40 8.02 1.53
CA ARG A 110 -1.05 8.27 1.00
C ARG A 110 -0.99 8.06 -0.52
N GLY A 111 -1.90 8.74 -1.22
CA GLY A 111 -2.04 8.72 -2.69
C GLY A 111 -0.80 9.16 -3.43
#